data_AF-A0A2D7HXI8-F1
#
_entry.id   AF-A0A2D7HXI8-F1
#
_cell.length_a   1.000
_cell.length_b   1.000
_cell.length_c   1.000
_cell.angle_alpha   90.00
_cell.angle_beta   90.00
_cell.angle_gamma   90.00
#
_symmetry.space_group_name_H-M   'P 1'
#
loop_
_entity.id
_entity.type
_entity.pdbx_description
1 polymer ?
#
loop_
_entity_poly.entity_id
_entity_poly.type
_entity_poly.pdbx_seq_one_letter_code
_entity_poly.pdbx_strand_id
1 'polypeptide(L)'
;MLKAQRIYVGSLNGPKLEAVRSAFDPFVTELEVVGRAVESGVSEQPVGFEEIALGARNRARAAYASGACDLAAGIEDGLVPLSELGHEVLNIGVAILTDGKRESVGLSSGFAYPPECLEPALKKREPIGGVFDRYWQQSGQSSEDGPSGLSVGNIGRLSLGALPRSEYGRQAVVCALVRFLHPEMYPQSIGSPAALTGTQADIEESKIG
;
A
#
# COMPACT_ATOMS: atom_id res chain seq x y z
N MET A 1 20.16 -14.63 2.73
CA MET A 1 18.84 -14.98 2.16
C MET A 1 17.79 -14.82 3.24
N LEU A 2 16.65 -14.23 2.90
CA LEU A 2 15.55 -14.00 3.84
C LEU A 2 14.98 -15.37 4.27
N LYS A 3 14.77 -15.59 5.56
CA LYS A 3 14.13 -16.81 6.07
C LYS A 3 12.63 -16.56 6.24
N ALA A 4 11.89 -16.61 5.14
CA ALA A 4 10.44 -16.59 5.14
C ALA A 4 9.94 -17.67 4.18
N GLN A 5 9.14 -18.60 4.69
CA GLN A 5 8.55 -19.70 3.94
C GLN A 5 7.04 -19.48 3.75
N ARG A 6 6.39 -18.73 4.64
CA ARG A 6 4.96 -18.44 4.57
C ARG A 6 4.65 -16.99 4.87
N ILE A 7 3.92 -16.36 3.96
CA ILE A 7 3.43 -14.99 4.10
C ILE A 7 1.93 -14.94 3.99
N TYR A 8 1.29 -14.31 4.97
CA TYR A 8 -0.12 -13.97 4.88
C TYR A 8 -0.33 -12.59 4.31
N VAL A 9 -1.30 -12.44 3.41
CA VAL A 9 -1.67 -11.14 2.84
C VAL A 9 -3.09 -10.82 3.30
N GLY A 10 -3.32 -9.66 3.89
CA GLY A 10 -4.63 -9.20 4.34
C GLY A 10 -5.59 -8.82 3.22
N SER A 11 -5.66 -9.63 2.17
CA SER A 11 -6.54 -9.50 1.01
C SER A 11 -6.68 -10.84 0.28
N LEU A 12 -7.81 -11.01 -0.41
CA LEU A 12 -8.01 -12.08 -1.41
C LEU A 12 -7.80 -11.59 -2.86
N ASN A 13 -7.44 -10.31 -3.03
CA ASN A 13 -7.28 -9.72 -4.36
C ASN A 13 -6.02 -10.28 -5.05
N GLY A 14 -6.21 -10.92 -6.22
CA GLY A 14 -5.14 -11.54 -7.00
C GLY A 14 -3.93 -10.62 -7.24
N PRO A 15 -4.11 -9.41 -7.78
CA PRO A 15 -3.00 -8.45 -7.94
C PRO A 15 -2.23 -8.12 -6.65
N LYS A 16 -2.90 -8.02 -5.48
CA LYS A 16 -2.22 -7.80 -4.19
C LYS A 16 -1.42 -9.02 -3.74
N LEU A 17 -1.94 -10.24 -3.97
CA LEU A 17 -1.20 -11.48 -3.71
C LEU A 17 0.04 -11.60 -4.59
N GLU A 18 -0.12 -11.27 -5.88
CA GLU A 18 0.98 -11.29 -6.83
C GLU A 18 2.05 -10.25 -6.51
N ALA A 19 1.65 -9.03 -6.15
CA ALA A 19 2.57 -7.99 -5.69
C ALA A 19 3.49 -8.48 -4.55
N VAL A 20 2.93 -9.23 -3.59
CA VAL A 20 3.72 -9.81 -2.49
C VAL A 20 4.59 -10.95 -3.00
N ARG A 21 4.07 -11.87 -3.80
CA ARG A 21 4.85 -12.98 -4.37
C ARG A 21 6.07 -12.46 -5.13
N SER A 22 5.85 -11.66 -6.17
CA SER A 22 6.94 -11.17 -7.02
C SER A 22 7.93 -10.26 -6.29
N ALA A 23 7.53 -9.61 -5.19
CA ALA A 23 8.44 -8.82 -4.37
C ALA A 23 9.43 -9.70 -3.59
N PHE A 24 9.02 -10.90 -3.19
CA PHE A 24 9.85 -11.81 -2.41
C PHE A 24 10.65 -12.79 -3.26
N ASP A 25 10.19 -13.14 -4.46
CA ASP A 25 10.84 -14.09 -5.38
C ASP A 25 12.38 -13.96 -5.49
N PRO A 26 12.98 -12.75 -5.54
CA PRO A 26 14.44 -12.62 -5.64
C PRO A 26 15.20 -13.04 -4.37
N PHE A 27 14.52 -13.20 -3.23
CA PHE A 27 15.13 -13.31 -1.91
C PHE A 27 14.88 -14.65 -1.21
N VAL A 28 13.97 -15.47 -1.72
CA VAL A 28 13.53 -16.75 -1.15
C VAL A 28 13.38 -17.81 -2.24
N THR A 29 13.69 -19.06 -1.93
CA THR A 29 13.64 -20.17 -2.91
C THR A 29 12.26 -20.84 -2.98
N GLU A 30 11.58 -20.96 -1.85
CA GLU A 30 10.25 -21.53 -1.73
C GLU A 30 9.42 -20.61 -0.84
N LEU A 31 8.29 -20.13 -1.36
CA LEU A 31 7.42 -19.21 -0.65
C LEU A 31 5.94 -19.53 -0.87
N GLU A 32 5.23 -19.74 0.23
CA GLU A 32 3.79 -19.84 0.26
C GLU A 32 3.18 -18.46 0.55
N VAL A 33 2.47 -17.88 -0.42
CA VAL A 33 1.70 -16.64 -0.24
C VAL A 33 0.22 -16.99 -0.12
N VAL A 34 -0.37 -16.71 1.05
CA VAL A 34 -1.77 -17.07 1.36
C VAL A 34 -2.59 -15.81 1.64
N GLY A 35 -3.69 -15.65 0.90
CA GLY A 35 -4.66 -14.58 1.15
C GLY A 35 -5.48 -14.83 2.41
N ARG A 36 -5.71 -13.78 3.19
CA ARG A 36 -6.55 -13.76 4.38
C ARG A 36 -7.64 -12.72 4.19
N ALA A 37 -8.90 -13.17 4.29
CA ALA A 37 -10.05 -12.28 4.26
C ALA A 37 -10.12 -11.49 5.58
N VAL A 38 -9.73 -10.23 5.53
CA VAL A 38 -9.73 -9.31 6.68
C VAL A 38 -10.22 -7.93 6.25
N GLU A 39 -10.79 -7.20 7.19
CA GLU A 39 -11.25 -5.83 6.98
C GLU A 39 -10.09 -4.83 7.16
N SER A 40 -10.13 -3.71 6.44
CA SER A 40 -9.18 -2.59 6.63
C SER A 40 -9.57 -1.70 7.81
N GLY A 41 -10.84 -1.69 8.21
CA GLY A 41 -11.35 -0.78 9.24
C GLY A 41 -11.35 0.70 8.83
N VAL A 42 -11.23 1.00 7.54
CA VAL A 42 -11.29 2.36 6.95
C VAL A 42 -12.20 2.36 5.71
N SER A 43 -12.43 3.53 5.10
CA SER A 43 -13.24 3.67 3.87
C SER A 43 -12.75 2.74 2.75
N GLU A 44 -13.65 2.24 1.89
CA GLU A 44 -13.27 1.53 0.66
C GLU A 44 -12.51 2.42 -0.32
N GLN A 45 -12.73 3.74 -0.25
CA GLN A 45 -11.90 4.76 -0.87
C GLN A 45 -11.25 5.63 0.21
N PRO A 46 -10.06 5.24 0.70
CA PRO A 46 -9.30 6.04 1.65
C PRO A 46 -8.85 7.36 1.03
N VAL A 47 -8.86 8.42 1.83
CA VAL A 47 -8.36 9.75 1.44
C VAL A 47 -7.49 10.31 2.56
N GLY A 48 -6.27 10.67 2.22
CA GLY A 48 -5.24 11.10 3.14
C GLY A 48 -4.31 9.96 3.56
N PHE A 49 -3.04 10.29 3.75
CA PHE A 49 -2.00 9.31 4.04
C PHE A 49 -2.26 8.51 5.32
N GLU A 50 -2.76 9.17 6.37
CA GLU A 50 -3.05 8.53 7.66
C GLU A 50 -4.07 7.40 7.54
N GLU A 51 -5.16 7.63 6.81
CA GLU A 51 -6.21 6.63 6.61
C GLU A 51 -5.71 5.45 5.78
N ILE A 52 -4.96 5.71 4.70
CA ILE A 52 -4.38 4.67 3.85
C ILE A 52 -3.40 3.80 4.67
N ALA A 53 -2.51 4.44 5.42
CA ALA A 53 -1.54 3.74 6.26
C ALA A 53 -2.22 2.94 7.38
N LEU A 54 -3.30 3.47 7.97
CA LEU A 54 -4.10 2.75 8.96
C LEU A 54 -4.75 1.50 8.34
N GLY A 55 -5.36 1.62 7.16
CA GLY A 55 -5.97 0.49 6.46
C GLY A 55 -4.95 -0.62 6.14
N ALA A 56 -3.79 -0.25 5.60
CA ALA A 56 -2.71 -1.20 5.32
C ALA A 56 -2.20 -1.89 6.60
N ARG A 57 -2.01 -1.13 7.69
CA ARG A 57 -1.57 -1.67 8.98
C ARG A 57 -2.59 -2.64 9.58
N ASN A 58 -3.88 -2.27 9.57
CA ASN A 58 -4.96 -3.10 10.10
C ASN A 58 -5.02 -4.43 9.35
N ARG A 59 -4.93 -4.41 8.01
CA ARG A 59 -4.87 -5.61 7.18
C ARG A 59 -3.67 -6.49 7.52
N ALA A 60 -2.47 -5.91 7.65
CA ALA A 60 -1.25 -6.66 7.96
C ALA A 60 -1.36 -7.36 9.33
N ARG A 61 -1.79 -6.61 10.36
CA ARG A 61 -1.94 -7.15 11.73
C ARG A 61 -3.01 -8.22 11.82
N ALA A 62 -4.17 -7.99 11.21
CA ALA A 62 -5.25 -8.97 11.19
C ALA A 62 -4.85 -10.25 10.46
N ALA A 63 -4.13 -10.12 9.34
CA ALA A 63 -3.58 -11.26 8.62
C ALA A 63 -2.57 -12.03 9.49
N TYR A 64 -1.63 -11.35 10.16
CA TYR A 64 -0.68 -12.00 11.08
C TYR A 64 -1.38 -12.75 12.21
N ALA A 65 -2.42 -12.14 12.81
CA ALA A 65 -3.18 -12.75 13.89
C ALA A 65 -4.03 -13.96 13.46
N SER A 66 -4.26 -14.16 12.15
CA SER A 66 -5.11 -15.23 11.64
C SER A 66 -4.47 -16.63 11.65
N GLY A 67 -3.18 -16.74 11.96
CA GLY A 67 -2.51 -18.04 12.16
C GLY A 67 -0.99 -17.98 12.01
N ALA A 68 -0.35 -19.14 11.99
CA ALA A 68 1.11 -19.24 11.90
C ALA A 68 1.63 -18.86 10.50
N CYS A 69 2.41 -17.78 10.43
CA CYS A 69 3.17 -17.31 9.28
C CYS A 69 4.48 -16.67 9.76
N ASP A 70 5.45 -16.49 8.86
CA ASP A 70 6.71 -15.79 9.20
C ASP A 70 6.53 -14.27 9.12
N LEU A 71 5.75 -13.84 8.13
CA LEU A 71 5.41 -12.44 7.90
C LEU A 71 3.95 -12.31 7.47
N ALA A 72 3.39 -11.12 7.70
CA ALA A 72 2.14 -10.70 7.10
C ALA A 72 2.28 -9.36 6.38
N ALA A 73 1.49 -9.20 5.32
CA ALA A 73 1.44 -8.03 4.47
C ALA A 73 0.03 -7.43 4.43
N GLY A 74 -0.05 -6.11 4.49
CA GLY A 74 -1.26 -5.35 4.18
C GLY A 74 -0.92 -4.29 3.14
N ILE A 75 -1.74 -4.19 2.09
CA ILE A 75 -1.58 -3.23 1.00
C ILE A 75 -2.88 -2.46 0.86
N GLU A 76 -2.81 -1.12 0.87
CA GLU A 76 -3.95 -0.25 0.66
C GLU A 76 -3.58 0.89 -0.29
N ASP A 77 -4.47 1.16 -1.25
CA ASP A 77 -4.32 2.27 -2.20
C ASP A 77 -5.31 3.37 -1.79
N GLY A 78 -4.94 4.63 -1.94
CA GLY A 78 -5.89 5.73 -1.76
C GLY A 78 -5.36 7.06 -2.25
N LEU A 79 -6.20 8.09 -2.14
CA LEU A 79 -5.89 9.42 -2.66
C LEU A 79 -5.20 10.26 -1.59
N VAL A 80 -4.07 10.86 -1.95
CA VAL A 80 -3.30 11.77 -1.08
C VAL A 80 -3.29 13.15 -1.72
N PRO A 81 -3.93 14.16 -1.10
CA PRO A 81 -3.76 15.56 -1.47
C PRO A 81 -2.34 16.01 -1.12
N LEU A 82 -1.67 16.66 -2.06
CA LEU A 82 -0.31 17.19 -1.95
C LEU A 82 -0.36 18.72 -2.13
N SER A 83 -0.64 19.43 -1.03
CA SER A 83 -0.81 20.89 -1.02
C SER A 83 0.42 21.64 -1.54
N GLU A 84 1.61 21.12 -1.24
CA GLU A 84 2.90 21.72 -1.56
C GLU A 84 3.23 21.60 -3.05
N LEU A 85 2.55 20.72 -3.77
CA LEU A 85 2.72 20.47 -5.19
C LEU A 85 1.52 21.01 -5.99
N GLY A 86 1.05 22.22 -5.68
CA GLY A 86 -0.01 22.87 -6.46
C GLY A 86 -1.39 22.23 -6.27
N HIS A 87 -1.66 21.65 -5.11
CA HIS A 87 -2.90 20.95 -4.79
C HIS A 87 -3.18 19.71 -5.65
N GLU A 88 -2.12 19.07 -6.14
CA GLU A 88 -2.22 17.78 -6.81
C GLU A 88 -2.82 16.72 -5.88
N VAL A 89 -3.54 15.77 -6.47
CA VAL A 89 -4.07 14.62 -5.75
C VAL A 89 -3.62 13.37 -6.47
N LEU A 90 -2.79 12.58 -5.79
CA LEU A 90 -2.25 11.35 -6.35
C LEU A 90 -2.83 10.14 -5.64
N ASN A 91 -3.09 9.08 -6.39
CA ASN A 91 -3.21 7.76 -5.81
C ASN A 91 -1.84 7.28 -5.36
N ILE A 92 -1.74 6.82 -4.12
CA ILE A 92 -0.54 6.22 -3.53
C ILE A 92 -0.93 4.90 -2.85
N GLY A 93 -0.15 3.86 -3.11
CA GLY A 93 -0.22 2.57 -2.43
C GLY A 93 0.71 2.53 -1.22
N VAL A 94 0.20 2.09 -0.07
CA VAL A 94 0.97 1.82 1.15
C VAL A 94 1.01 0.33 1.39
N ALA A 95 2.20 -0.22 1.61
CA ALA A 95 2.41 -1.57 2.09
C ALA A 95 2.96 -1.55 3.52
N ILE A 96 2.39 -2.39 4.39
CA ILE A 96 2.91 -2.70 5.73
C ILE A 96 3.29 -4.17 5.77
N LEU A 97 4.53 -4.46 6.19
CA LEU A 97 5.00 -5.80 6.51
C LEU A 97 5.24 -5.94 8.01
N THR A 98 4.86 -7.09 8.58
CA THR A 98 5.08 -7.38 10.00
C THR A 98 5.40 -8.85 10.29
N ASP A 99 6.29 -9.11 11.25
CA ASP A 99 6.55 -10.42 11.88
C ASP A 99 5.92 -10.51 13.29
N GLY A 100 4.97 -9.62 13.60
CA GLY A 100 4.37 -9.47 14.92
C GLY A 100 5.22 -8.72 15.95
N LYS A 101 6.49 -8.42 15.65
CA LYS A 101 7.40 -7.64 16.51
C LYS A 101 7.85 -6.35 15.84
N ARG A 102 8.18 -6.43 14.56
CA ARG A 102 8.60 -5.33 13.68
C ARG A 102 7.45 -4.97 12.75
N GLU A 103 7.34 -3.69 12.45
CA GLU A 103 6.61 -3.19 11.29
C GLU A 103 7.57 -2.43 10.37
N SER A 104 7.36 -2.61 9.08
CA SER A 104 8.03 -1.84 8.05
C SER A 104 7.01 -1.32 7.06
N VAL A 105 7.24 -0.09 6.61
CA VAL A 105 6.37 0.61 5.66
C VAL A 105 7.11 0.83 4.36
N GLY A 106 6.39 0.67 3.25
CA GLY A 106 6.84 1.02 1.92
C GLY A 106 5.71 1.66 1.14
N LEU A 107 6.08 2.49 0.18
CA LEU A 107 5.16 3.23 -0.67
C LEU A 107 5.42 2.87 -2.12
N SER A 108 4.35 2.80 -2.91
CA SER A 108 4.47 2.81 -4.37
C SER A 108 4.73 4.24 -4.86
N SER A 109 4.97 4.38 -6.16
CA SER A 109 4.87 5.68 -6.82
C SER A 109 3.48 6.33 -6.67
N GLY A 110 3.39 7.64 -6.88
CA GLY A 110 2.13 8.37 -6.97
C GLY A 110 1.70 8.58 -8.42
N PHE A 111 0.41 8.53 -8.72
CA PHE A 111 -0.12 8.87 -10.04
C PHE A 111 -1.48 9.58 -9.97
N ALA A 112 -1.76 10.45 -10.94
CA ALA A 112 -3.00 11.21 -10.99
C ALA A 112 -4.15 10.39 -11.58
N TYR A 113 -5.36 10.62 -11.08
CA TYR A 113 -6.58 10.15 -11.73
C TYR A 113 -7.14 11.21 -12.68
N PRO A 114 -7.93 10.82 -13.70
CA PRO A 114 -8.71 11.76 -14.49
C PRO A 114 -9.60 12.63 -13.59
N PRO A 115 -9.81 13.93 -13.90
CA PRO A 115 -10.67 14.82 -13.11
C PRO A 115 -12.08 14.28 -12.84
N GLU A 116 -12.66 13.58 -13.82
CA GLU A 116 -13.99 12.97 -13.73
C GLU A 116 -14.06 11.84 -12.69
N CYS A 117 -12.92 11.21 -12.40
CA CYS A 117 -12.80 10.18 -11.37
C CYS A 117 -12.47 10.77 -9.99
N LEU A 118 -11.76 11.90 -9.95
CA LEU A 118 -11.31 12.52 -8.70
C LEU A 118 -12.46 13.06 -7.86
N GLU A 119 -13.41 13.77 -8.47
CA GLU A 119 -14.52 14.41 -7.75
C GLU A 119 -15.37 13.41 -6.93
N PRO A 120 -15.90 12.32 -7.52
CA PRO A 120 -16.67 11.34 -6.76
C PRO A 120 -15.81 10.59 -5.74
N ALA A 121 -14.54 10.29 -6.05
CA ALA A 121 -13.64 9.59 -5.13
C ALA A 121 -13.28 10.44 -3.90
N LEU A 122 -13.04 11.75 -4.09
CA LEU A 122 -12.66 12.65 -3.00
C LEU A 122 -13.85 13.11 -2.17
N LYS A 123 -14.90 13.61 -2.82
CA LYS A 123 -16.00 14.27 -2.11
C LYS A 123 -17.03 13.28 -1.57
N LYS A 124 -17.34 12.25 -2.36
CA LYS A 124 -18.38 11.26 -2.05
C LYS A 124 -17.81 9.95 -1.50
N ARG A 125 -16.48 9.81 -1.49
CA ARG A 125 -15.79 8.57 -1.09
C ARG A 125 -16.29 7.35 -1.88
N GLU A 126 -16.72 7.55 -3.13
CA GLU A 126 -17.20 6.45 -3.96
C GLU A 126 -16.06 5.45 -4.25
N PRO A 127 -16.32 4.13 -4.20
CA PRO A 127 -15.31 3.13 -4.52
C PRO A 127 -14.73 3.33 -5.92
N ILE A 128 -13.41 3.51 -6.00
CA ILE A 128 -12.74 3.93 -7.24
C ILE A 128 -12.86 2.94 -8.39
N GLY A 129 -13.02 1.65 -8.09
CA GLY A 129 -13.29 0.62 -9.10
C GLY A 129 -14.54 0.97 -9.92
N GLY A 130 -15.68 1.18 -9.24
CA GLY A 130 -16.93 1.53 -9.90
C GLY A 130 -16.91 2.91 -10.58
N VAL A 131 -16.17 3.86 -10.02
CA VAL A 131 -15.95 5.18 -10.65
C VAL A 131 -15.22 5.03 -11.98
N PHE A 132 -14.10 4.30 -12.00
CA PHE A 132 -13.35 4.08 -13.23
C PHE A 132 -14.10 3.19 -14.23
N ASP A 133 -14.84 2.17 -13.77
CA ASP A 133 -15.63 1.32 -14.66
C ASP A 133 -16.64 2.18 -15.47
N ARG A 134 -17.30 3.15 -14.82
CA ARG A 134 -18.17 4.12 -15.50
C ARG A 134 -17.39 5.05 -16.43
N TYR A 135 -16.25 5.58 -16.00
CA TYR A 135 -15.40 6.45 -16.81
C TYR A 135 -14.94 5.76 -18.10
N TRP A 136 -14.48 4.51 -17.99
CA TRP A 136 -14.04 3.70 -19.11
C TRP A 136 -15.18 3.38 -20.08
N GLN A 137 -16.37 3.09 -19.55
CA GLN A 137 -17.56 2.88 -20.36
C GLN A 137 -17.95 4.15 -21.15
N GLN A 138 -17.96 5.30 -20.50
CA GLN A 138 -18.28 6.59 -21.15
C GLN A 138 -17.25 6.98 -22.21
N SER A 139 -16.00 6.55 -22.02
CA SER A 139 -14.90 6.79 -22.95
C SER A 139 -14.81 5.76 -24.08
N GLY A 140 -15.74 4.82 -24.18
CA GLY A 140 -15.75 3.75 -25.20
C GLY A 140 -14.63 2.73 -25.05
N GLN A 141 -14.01 2.66 -23.88
CA GLN A 141 -12.89 1.76 -23.56
C GLN A 141 -13.29 0.76 -22.46
N SER A 142 -14.52 0.24 -22.47
CA SER A 142 -14.90 -0.82 -21.53
C SER A 142 -14.00 -2.04 -21.69
N SER A 143 -13.71 -2.71 -20.58
CA SER A 143 -12.99 -3.99 -20.59
C SER A 143 -14.00 -5.13 -20.73
N GLU A 144 -13.77 -6.06 -21.65
CA GLU A 144 -14.55 -7.30 -21.72
C GLU A 144 -14.21 -8.24 -20.55
N ASP A 145 -13.02 -8.10 -19.96
CA ASP A 145 -12.51 -8.92 -18.85
C ASP A 145 -13.07 -8.54 -17.46
N GLY A 146 -14.14 -7.75 -17.40
CA GLY A 146 -14.77 -7.31 -16.15
C GLY A 146 -14.15 -6.06 -15.51
N PRO A 147 -14.37 -5.83 -14.20
CA PRO A 147 -13.99 -4.59 -13.51
C PRO A 147 -12.50 -4.27 -13.64
N SER A 148 -12.17 -3.03 -14.00
CA SER A 148 -10.78 -2.62 -14.27
C SER A 148 -9.86 -2.85 -13.08
N GLY A 149 -10.40 -2.77 -11.86
CA GLY A 149 -9.67 -2.98 -10.61
C GLY A 149 -9.22 -4.43 -10.38
N LEU A 150 -9.79 -5.42 -11.07
CA LEU A 150 -9.50 -6.84 -10.85
C LEU A 150 -8.52 -7.44 -11.86
N SER A 151 -8.20 -6.73 -12.95
CA SER A 151 -7.24 -7.15 -13.99
C SER A 151 -5.91 -6.38 -13.89
N VAL A 152 -5.45 -5.77 -14.98
CA VAL A 152 -4.23 -4.92 -15.04
C VAL A 152 -4.34 -3.66 -14.16
N GLY A 153 -5.55 -3.32 -13.68
CA GLY A 153 -5.81 -2.15 -12.84
C GLY A 153 -5.95 -0.85 -13.60
N ASN A 154 -6.51 0.17 -12.94
CA ASN A 154 -6.62 1.52 -13.50
C ASN A 154 -5.26 2.10 -13.86
N ILE A 155 -4.23 1.91 -13.03
CA ILE A 155 -2.85 2.33 -13.35
C ILE A 155 -2.31 1.59 -14.58
N GLY A 156 -2.56 0.29 -14.71
CA GLY A 156 -2.16 -0.48 -15.89
C GLY A 156 -2.79 0.07 -17.15
N ARG A 157 -4.07 0.42 -17.10
CA ARG A 157 -4.77 1.04 -18.24
C ARG A 157 -4.27 2.45 -18.55
N LEU A 158 -4.15 3.32 -17.54
CA LEU A 158 -3.69 4.69 -17.70
C LEU A 158 -2.24 4.77 -18.20
N SER A 159 -1.42 3.80 -17.83
CA SER A 159 -0.02 3.68 -18.27
C SER A 159 0.16 2.86 -19.55
N LEU A 160 -0.92 2.50 -20.25
CA LEU A 160 -0.87 1.70 -21.48
C LEU A 160 -0.12 0.35 -21.30
N GLY A 161 -0.29 -0.26 -20.14
CA GLY A 161 0.32 -1.54 -19.75
C GLY A 161 1.72 -1.42 -19.17
N ALA A 162 2.34 -0.23 -19.16
CA ALA A 162 3.71 -0.06 -18.66
C ALA A 162 3.83 -0.30 -17.15
N LEU A 163 2.76 -0.06 -16.39
CA LEU A 163 2.74 -0.28 -14.95
C LEU A 163 1.45 -0.99 -14.50
N PRO A 164 1.39 -2.34 -14.59
CA PRO A 164 0.27 -3.12 -14.09
C PRO A 164 0.10 -2.99 -12.58
N ARG A 165 -1.12 -3.23 -12.08
CA ARG A 165 -1.45 -3.09 -10.65
C ARG A 165 -0.59 -3.96 -9.72
N SER A 166 -0.30 -5.20 -10.12
CA SER A 166 0.56 -6.09 -9.34
C SER A 166 1.97 -5.50 -9.20
N GLU A 167 2.53 -4.98 -10.29
CA GLU A 167 3.85 -4.33 -10.28
C GLU A 167 3.85 -3.02 -9.48
N TYR A 168 2.79 -2.22 -9.59
CA TYR A 168 2.60 -1.03 -8.78
C TYR A 168 2.59 -1.35 -7.28
N GLY A 169 1.83 -2.37 -6.87
CA GLY A 169 1.84 -2.86 -5.49
C GLY A 169 3.20 -3.44 -5.08
N ARG A 170 3.90 -4.13 -6.00
CA ARG A 170 5.23 -4.71 -5.77
C ARG A 170 6.23 -3.65 -5.36
N GLN A 171 6.18 -2.44 -5.95
CA GLN A 171 7.03 -1.31 -5.54
C GLN A 171 6.92 -1.04 -4.03
N ALA A 172 5.69 -0.93 -3.52
CA ALA A 172 5.45 -0.68 -2.10
C ALA A 172 5.98 -1.82 -1.22
N VAL A 173 5.75 -3.08 -1.63
CA VAL A 173 6.20 -4.25 -0.86
C VAL A 173 7.73 -4.35 -0.83
N VAL A 174 8.41 -4.11 -1.95
CA VAL A 174 9.88 -4.08 -2.01
C VAL A 174 10.45 -3.00 -1.09
N CYS A 175 9.85 -1.80 -1.07
CA CYS A 175 10.25 -0.75 -0.15
C CYS A 175 10.03 -1.16 1.32
N ALA A 176 8.91 -1.82 1.63
CA ALA A 176 8.63 -2.32 2.97
C ALA A 176 9.61 -3.44 3.39
N LEU A 177 10.11 -4.24 2.44
CA LEU A 177 11.03 -5.34 2.69
C LEU A 177 12.41 -4.92 3.20
N VAL A 178 12.86 -3.69 2.91
CA VAL A 178 14.23 -3.23 3.19
C VAL A 178 14.65 -3.48 4.65
N ARG A 179 13.77 -3.22 5.62
CA ARG A 179 14.07 -3.43 7.05
C ARG A 179 14.19 -4.91 7.43
N PHE A 180 13.53 -5.80 6.69
CA PHE A 180 13.60 -7.25 6.91
C PHE A 180 14.80 -7.89 6.19
N LEU A 181 15.27 -7.28 5.09
CA LEU A 181 16.47 -7.71 4.39
C LEU A 181 17.76 -7.38 5.16
N HIS A 182 17.74 -6.29 5.95
CA HIS A 182 18.90 -5.80 6.71
C HIS A 182 18.58 -5.60 8.20
N PRO A 183 18.15 -6.64 8.93
CA PRO A 183 17.71 -6.51 10.32
C PRO A 183 18.76 -5.88 11.25
N GLU A 184 20.04 -6.05 10.95
CA GLU A 184 21.19 -5.47 11.64
C GLU A 184 21.29 -3.95 11.50
N MET A 185 20.81 -3.39 10.39
CA MET A 185 20.80 -1.94 10.13
C MET A 185 19.57 -1.25 10.73
N TYR A 186 18.53 -2.02 11.06
CA TYR A 186 17.26 -1.52 11.59
C TYR A 186 16.89 -2.17 12.93
N PRO A 187 17.73 -2.02 13.99
CA PRO A 187 17.44 -2.59 15.29
C PRO A 187 16.21 -1.93 15.93
N GLN A 188 15.40 -2.72 16.62
CA GLN A 188 14.16 -2.25 17.25
C GLN A 188 14.39 -1.23 18.38
N SER A 189 15.62 -1.10 18.87
CA SER A 189 16.02 -0.26 19.99
C SER A 189 16.44 1.16 19.62
N ILE A 190 16.66 1.47 18.34
CA ILE A 190 16.82 2.86 17.91
C ILE A 190 15.42 3.46 17.95
N GLY A 191 15.21 4.45 18.81
CA GLY A 191 13.92 5.10 19.02
C GLY A 191 13.22 5.41 17.70
N SER A 192 11.89 5.36 17.71
CA SER A 192 11.06 5.74 16.56
C SER A 192 11.65 7.00 15.90
N PRO A 193 11.65 7.14 14.56
CA PRO A 193 12.00 8.40 13.91
C PRO A 193 11.26 9.61 14.52
N ALA A 194 10.11 9.39 15.15
CA ALA A 194 9.39 10.38 15.96
C ALA A 194 10.26 11.03 17.06
N ALA A 195 11.22 10.31 17.64
CA ALA A 195 12.18 10.82 18.61
C ALA A 195 13.25 11.73 17.97
N LEU A 196 13.46 11.64 16.64
CA LEU A 196 14.34 12.51 15.86
C LEU A 196 13.59 13.71 15.25
N THR A 197 12.28 13.58 15.07
CA THR A 197 11.39 14.65 14.59
C THR A 197 10.69 15.36 15.74
N GLY A 198 11.38 15.52 16.89
CA GLY A 198 10.90 16.34 18.01
C GLY A 198 10.30 17.63 17.48
N THR A 199 9.17 18.02 18.04
CA THR A 199 8.42 19.17 17.53
C THR A 199 9.31 20.41 17.57
N GLN A 200 9.08 21.39 16.71
CA GLN A 200 9.86 22.63 16.68
C GLN A 200 9.87 23.35 18.05
N ALA A 201 8.91 23.04 18.94
CA ALA A 201 8.86 23.48 20.34
C ALA A 201 9.94 22.84 21.24
N ASP A 202 10.32 21.58 21.00
CA ASP A 202 11.32 20.87 21.80
C ASP A 202 12.77 21.34 21.53
N ILE A 203 12.99 21.98 20.38
CA ILE A 203 14.30 22.50 19.95
C ILE A 203 14.57 23.91 20.52
N GLU A 204 13.53 24.67 20.88
CA GLU A 204 13.69 26.00 21.47
C GLU A 204 13.94 25.94 22.98
N GLU A 205 13.35 25.00 23.72
CA GLU A 205 13.64 24.83 25.15
C GLU A 205 15.07 24.34 25.42
N SER A 206 15.69 23.58 24.50
CA SER A 206 17.07 23.10 24.66
C SER A 206 18.15 24.17 24.39
N LYS A 207 17.77 25.39 23.99
CA LYS A 207 18.70 26.51 23.74
C LYS A 207 18.72 27.55 24.86
N ILE A 208 17.91 27.38 25.90
CA ILE A 208 17.79 28.32 27.03
C ILE A 208 18.32 27.69 28.34
N GLY A 209 18.85 26.47 28.28
CA GLY A 209 19.47 25.76 29.42
C GLY A 209 20.99 25.89 29.47
#